data_AF-A0A011QFY7-F1
#
_entry.id   AF-A0A011QFY7-F1
#
_cell.length_a   1.000
_cell.length_b   1.000
_cell.length_c   1.000
_cell.angle_alpha   90.00
_cell.angle_beta   90.00
_cell.angle_gamma   90.00
#
_symmetry.space_group_name_H-M   'P 1'
#
loop_
_entity.id
_entity.type
_entity.pdbx_description
1 polymer ?
#
loop_
_entity_poly.entity_id
_entity_poly.type
_entity_poly.pdbx_seq_one_letter_code
_entity_poly.pdbx_strand_id
1 'polypeptide(L)'
;MRYWRKLLSCCLLGLLLVSGPASSLAVDISVRNPTLSPGEEGYVLSADFNINLNARLDDAIARGVTLYFVVDFELTRARWYWLDEQVISRNQTFQLSYHALTRQYRLSSGALHQSFASLDDAQRILSRLRNWLVLERGAVRPGESYQAAVRMRLDLSQMPKTFQVNALANRDWNLSSDWARWIFTPAEFVVPAAPAAVPVPAAVADNR
;
A
#
# COMPACT_ATOMS: atom_id res chain seq x y z
N MET A 1 44.61 27.88 39.30
CA MET A 1 44.85 27.04 38.09
C MET A 1 44.24 25.63 38.16
N ARG A 2 44.13 24.95 39.33
CA ARG A 2 43.67 23.55 39.43
C ARG A 2 42.15 23.32 39.52
N TYR A 3 41.37 24.31 39.97
CA TYR A 3 39.91 24.19 40.12
C TYR A 3 39.14 24.37 38.80
N TRP A 4 39.70 25.11 37.83
CA TRP A 4 39.05 25.38 36.55
C TRP A 4 38.94 24.12 35.66
N ARG A 5 39.96 23.24 35.74
CA ARG A 5 39.96 21.93 35.06
C ARG A 5 38.92 20.96 35.63
N LYS A 6 38.55 21.07 36.91
CA LYS A 6 37.52 20.23 37.54
C LYS A 6 36.10 20.69 37.19
N LEU A 7 35.88 22.00 37.06
CA LEU A 7 34.61 22.57 36.60
C LEU A 7 34.32 22.25 35.12
N LEU A 8 35.31 22.34 34.25
CA LEU A 8 35.19 21.94 32.84
C LEU A 8 34.88 20.44 32.67
N SER A 9 35.43 19.58 33.54
CA SER A 9 35.20 18.13 33.49
C SER A 9 33.79 17.73 33.91
N CYS A 10 33.14 18.46 34.85
CA CYS A 10 31.75 18.19 35.22
C CYS A 10 30.76 18.66 34.15
N CYS A 11 31.04 19.76 33.44
CA CYS A 11 30.21 20.19 32.30
C CYS A 11 30.29 19.21 31.12
N LEU A 12 31.45 18.61 30.86
CA LEU A 12 31.63 17.62 29.80
C LEU A 12 30.93 16.29 30.11
N LEU A 13 30.84 15.90 31.39
CA LEU A 13 30.11 14.68 31.78
C LEU A 13 28.58 14.88 31.78
N GLY A 14 28.10 16.10 32.07
CA GLY A 14 26.67 16.42 32.03
C GLY A 14 26.09 16.51 30.62
N LEU A 15 26.89 16.92 29.63
CA LEU A 15 26.44 17.05 28.23
C LEU A 15 26.29 15.70 27.52
N LEU A 16 26.96 14.64 27.97
CA LEU A 16 26.89 13.32 27.32
C LEU A 16 25.57 12.58 27.60
N LEU A 17 24.83 12.95 28.65
CA LEU A 17 23.56 12.33 29.06
C LEU A 17 22.32 12.80 28.27
N VAL A 18 22.47 13.75 27.35
CA VAL A 18 21.38 14.17 26.42
C VAL A 18 21.51 13.47 25.06
N SER A 19 22.21 12.34 25.02
CA SER A 19 22.18 11.41 23.89
C SER A 19 21.06 10.40 24.09
N GLY A 20 19.82 10.88 24.26
CA GLY A 20 18.65 10.01 24.25
C GLY A 20 18.63 9.28 22.89
N PRO A 21 18.41 7.96 22.85
CA PRO A 21 18.29 7.27 21.58
C PRO A 21 17.14 7.93 20.84
N ALA A 22 17.45 8.59 19.72
CA ALA A 22 16.44 9.02 18.78
C ALA A 22 15.66 7.75 18.44
N SER A 23 14.45 7.64 18.98
CA SER A 23 13.54 6.57 18.64
C SER A 23 13.32 6.74 17.15
N SER A 24 14.02 5.92 16.35
CA SER A 24 13.83 5.87 14.92
C SER A 24 12.34 5.66 14.74
N LEU A 25 11.68 6.61 14.10
CA LEU A 25 10.32 6.42 13.63
C LEU A 25 10.39 5.25 12.66
N ALA A 26 10.12 4.05 13.16
CA ALA A 26 10.09 2.85 12.36
C ALA A 26 8.88 3.02 11.44
N VAL A 27 9.15 3.51 10.23
CA VAL A 27 8.23 3.39 9.11
C VAL A 27 8.22 1.91 8.77
N ASP A 28 7.32 1.17 9.41
CA ASP A 28 7.24 -0.29 9.26
C ASP A 28 6.63 -0.71 7.92
N ILE A 29 6.00 0.21 7.18
CA ILE A 29 5.50 -0.03 5.83
C ILE A 29 5.99 1.05 4.87
N SER A 30 6.62 0.66 3.76
CA SER A 30 7.03 1.58 2.68
C SER A 30 6.39 1.18 1.36
N VAL A 31 5.86 2.16 0.63
CA VAL A 31 5.33 1.93 -0.73
C VAL A 31 6.46 2.08 -1.76
N ARG A 32 6.52 1.16 -2.72
CA ARG A 32 7.47 1.11 -3.84
C ARG A 32 6.71 1.02 -5.15
N ASN A 33 7.21 1.77 -6.13
CA ASN A 33 6.77 1.77 -7.53
C ASN A 33 5.24 1.73 -7.72
N PRO A 34 4.46 2.64 -7.09
CA PRO A 34 3.04 2.74 -7.41
C PRO A 34 2.87 3.21 -8.85
N THR A 35 2.18 2.43 -9.67
CA THR A 35 1.91 2.74 -11.07
C THR A 35 0.45 2.49 -11.40
N LEU A 36 -0.10 3.35 -12.25
CA LEU A 36 -1.44 3.20 -12.82
C LEU A 36 -1.28 2.82 -14.29
N SER A 37 -1.88 1.70 -14.67
CA SER A 37 -1.89 1.23 -16.05
C SER A 37 -3.31 1.16 -16.58
N PRO A 38 -3.53 1.43 -17.89
CA PRO A 38 -4.82 1.19 -18.52
C PRO A 38 -5.14 -0.32 -18.53
N GLY A 39 -6.34 -0.70 -18.10
CA GLY A 39 -6.91 -2.04 -18.18
C GLY A 39 -8.22 -2.06 -18.96
N GLU A 40 -8.91 -3.20 -19.06
CA GLU A 40 -10.10 -3.31 -19.92
C GLU A 40 -11.28 -2.44 -19.44
N GLU A 41 -11.52 -2.41 -18.13
CA GLU A 41 -12.66 -1.71 -17.49
C GLU A 41 -12.33 -0.29 -17.01
N GLY A 42 -11.05 0.10 -17.05
CA GLY A 42 -10.57 1.39 -16.53
C GLY A 42 -9.09 1.36 -16.17
N TYR A 43 -8.64 2.16 -15.21
CA TYR A 43 -7.24 2.12 -14.76
C TYR A 43 -7.07 1.21 -13.54
N VAL A 44 -6.04 0.37 -13.61
CA VAL A 44 -5.66 -0.54 -12.54
C VAL A 44 -4.42 -0.02 -11.82
N LEU A 45 -4.42 -0.11 -10.50
CA LEU A 45 -3.28 0.20 -9.64
C LEU A 45 -2.44 -1.05 -9.42
N SER A 46 -1.14 -0.89 -9.65
CA SER A 46 -0.11 -1.83 -9.23
C SER A 46 0.84 -1.14 -8.28
N ALA A 47 1.08 -1.72 -7.11
CA ALA A 47 2.00 -1.19 -6.12
C ALA A 47 2.68 -2.32 -5.36
N ASP A 48 3.93 -2.09 -4.97
CA ASP A 48 4.69 -2.98 -4.12
C ASP A 48 4.83 -2.33 -2.75
N PHE A 49 4.37 -2.99 -1.71
CA PHE A 49 4.53 -2.56 -0.34
C PHE A 49 5.69 -3.34 0.27
N ASN A 50 6.46 -2.74 1.15
CA ASN A 50 7.41 -3.43 2.00
C ASN A 50 6.82 -3.41 3.40
N ILE A 51 6.31 -4.55 3.86
CA ILE A 51 5.62 -4.68 5.15
C ILE A 51 6.59 -5.38 6.09
N ASN A 52 6.90 -4.77 7.23
CA ASN A 52 7.68 -5.39 8.29
C ASN A 52 6.77 -5.62 9.50
N LEU A 53 6.36 -6.87 9.73
CA LEU A 53 5.57 -7.20 10.92
C LEU A 53 6.49 -7.29 12.14
N ASN A 54 6.15 -6.57 13.20
CA ASN A 54 6.85 -6.73 14.47
C ASN A 54 6.47 -8.04 15.17
N ALA A 55 7.28 -8.43 16.16
CA ALA A 55 7.08 -9.66 16.92
C ALA A 55 5.71 -9.74 17.62
N ARG A 56 5.10 -8.59 17.96
CA ARG A 56 3.78 -8.56 18.62
C ARG A 56 2.66 -8.95 17.65
N LEU A 57 2.70 -8.45 16.42
CA LEU A 57 1.74 -8.76 15.37
C LEU A 57 1.89 -10.21 14.90
N ASP A 58 3.12 -10.70 14.79
CA ASP A 58 3.40 -12.12 14.48
C ASP A 58 2.79 -13.05 15.53
N ASP A 59 3.10 -12.81 16.81
CA ASP A 59 2.52 -13.54 17.94
C ASP A 59 0.98 -13.45 17.98
N ALA A 60 0.41 -12.29 17.63
CA ALA A 60 -1.03 -12.09 17.62
C ALA A 60 -1.71 -12.96 16.55
N ILE A 61 -1.17 -12.97 15.33
CA ILE A 61 -1.66 -13.84 14.26
C ILE A 61 -1.56 -15.30 14.70
N ALA A 62 -0.41 -15.71 15.26
CA ALA A 62 -0.20 -17.09 15.71
C ALA A 62 -1.20 -17.53 16.79
N ARG A 63 -1.68 -16.58 17.61
CA ARG A 63 -2.74 -16.79 18.62
C ARG A 63 -4.16 -16.77 18.03
N GLY A 64 -4.30 -16.61 16.71
CA GLY A 64 -5.58 -16.61 16.00
C GLY A 64 -6.23 -15.23 15.84
N VAL A 65 -5.50 -14.14 16.07
CA VAL A 65 -6.01 -12.79 15.83
C VAL A 65 -5.96 -12.48 14.33
N THR A 66 -7.08 -12.01 13.77
CA THR A 66 -7.14 -11.55 12.38
C THR A 66 -6.61 -10.13 12.26
N LEU A 67 -5.65 -9.92 11.38
CA LEU A 67 -5.14 -8.60 11.00
C LEU A 67 -5.85 -8.09 9.75
N TYR A 68 -6.31 -6.84 9.79
CA TYR A 68 -7.00 -6.18 8.69
C TYR A 68 -6.11 -5.13 8.07
N PHE A 69 -5.55 -5.39 6.89
CA PHE A 69 -4.77 -4.40 6.15
C PHE A 69 -5.68 -3.67 5.18
N VAL A 70 -5.67 -2.34 5.22
CA VAL A 70 -6.46 -1.48 4.35
C VAL A 70 -5.50 -0.69 3.46
N VAL A 71 -5.68 -0.82 2.16
CA VAL A 71 -5.00 0.02 1.16
C VAL A 71 -5.97 1.14 0.78
N ASP A 72 -5.60 2.37 1.10
CA ASP A 72 -6.33 3.58 0.72
C ASP A 72 -5.70 4.15 -0.57
N PHE A 73 -6.53 4.43 -1.57
CA PHE A 73 -6.15 5.12 -2.80
C PHE A 73 -6.99 6.37 -2.98
N GLU A 74 -6.33 7.48 -3.28
CA GLU A 74 -6.96 8.77 -3.50
C GLU A 74 -6.43 9.39 -4.80
N LEU A 75 -7.34 9.92 -5.61
CA LEU A 75 -6.99 10.71 -6.78
C LEU A 75 -7.53 12.12 -6.59
N THR A 76 -6.63 13.09 -6.61
CA THR A 76 -6.95 14.51 -6.48
C THR A 76 -6.58 15.25 -7.75
N ARG A 77 -7.34 16.28 -8.10
CA ARG A 77 -6.97 17.18 -9.20
C ARG A 77 -6.28 18.41 -8.62
N ALA A 78 -5.04 18.66 -9.02
CA ALA A 78 -4.29 19.84 -8.60
C ALA A 78 -4.96 21.11 -9.18
N ARG A 79 -5.72 21.84 -8.35
CA ARG A 79 -6.31 23.14 -8.71
C ARG A 79 -5.61 24.24 -7.93
N TRP A 80 -5.21 25.29 -8.64
CA TRP A 80 -4.21 26.25 -8.19
C TRP A 80 -4.52 27.08 -6.92
N TYR A 81 -5.77 27.28 -6.45
CA TYR A 81 -6.01 28.35 -5.43
C TYR A 81 -6.94 28.10 -4.24
N TRP A 82 -7.57 26.93 -4.02
CA TRP A 82 -8.63 26.91 -2.97
C TRP A 82 -8.86 25.59 -2.26
N LEU A 83 -8.83 24.42 -2.92
CA LEU A 83 -9.07 23.10 -2.32
C LEU A 83 -8.79 22.02 -3.36
N ASP A 84 -8.07 20.96 -2.97
CA ASP A 84 -7.93 19.76 -3.80
C ASP A 84 -9.30 19.09 -3.93
N GLU A 85 -9.82 18.99 -5.16
CA GLU A 85 -11.04 18.24 -5.41
C GLU A 85 -10.66 16.75 -5.48
N GLN A 86 -11.08 15.99 -4.47
CA GLN A 86 -10.95 14.54 -4.47
C GLN A 86 -11.86 13.98 -5.55
N VAL A 87 -11.25 13.55 -6.66
CA VAL A 87 -11.94 13.00 -7.82
C VAL A 87 -12.52 11.62 -7.46
N ILE A 88 -11.71 10.81 -6.80
CA ILE A 88 -12.12 9.48 -6.34
C ILE A 88 -11.33 9.07 -5.09
N SER A 89 -11.96 8.27 -4.24
CA SER A 89 -11.28 7.51 -3.20
C SER A 89 -11.78 6.07 -3.24
N ARG A 90 -10.85 5.13 -3.17
CA ARG A 90 -11.11 3.69 -3.13
C ARG A 90 -10.30 3.08 -2.01
N ASN A 91 -10.88 2.08 -1.35
CA ASN A 91 -10.19 1.31 -0.34
C ASN A 91 -10.30 -0.18 -0.64
N GLN A 92 -9.23 -0.93 -0.35
CA GLN A 92 -9.21 -2.39 -0.46
C GLN A 92 -8.78 -2.96 0.88
N THR A 93 -9.62 -3.83 1.45
CA THR A 93 -9.30 -4.52 2.70
C THR A 93 -8.80 -5.93 2.42
N PHE A 94 -7.71 -6.30 3.08
CA PHE A 94 -7.11 -7.61 3.13
C PHE A 94 -7.16 -8.14 4.56
N GLN A 95 -7.54 -9.40 4.71
CA GLN A 95 -7.64 -10.06 6.01
C GLN A 95 -6.61 -11.17 6.07
N LEU A 96 -5.72 -11.11 7.05
CA LEU A 96 -4.73 -12.13 7.33
C LEU A 96 -5.08 -12.80 8.66
N SER A 97 -5.31 -14.11 8.62
CA SER A 97 -5.71 -14.90 9.78
C SER A 97 -4.92 -16.21 9.84
N TYR A 98 -4.82 -16.81 11.02
CA TYR A 98 -4.19 -18.12 11.22
C TYR A 98 -5.23 -19.16 11.64
N HIS A 99 -5.20 -20.30 10.96
CA HIS A 99 -6.10 -21.41 11.24
C HIS A 99 -5.34 -22.52 11.97
N ALA A 100 -5.49 -22.59 13.30
CA ALA A 100 -4.69 -23.46 14.15
C ALA A 100 -4.84 -24.96 13.85
N LEU A 101 -6.02 -25.40 13.38
CA LEU A 101 -6.29 -26.81 13.07
C LEU A 101 -5.51 -27.28 11.83
N THR A 102 -5.49 -26.46 10.78
CA THR A 102 -4.80 -26.77 9.53
C THR A 102 -3.37 -26.23 9.51
N ARG A 103 -2.99 -25.44 10.52
CA ARG A 103 -1.70 -24.74 10.65
C ARG A 103 -1.36 -23.88 9.42
N GLN A 104 -2.39 -23.26 8.85
CA GLN A 104 -2.27 -22.45 7.63
C GLN A 104 -2.61 -20.99 7.91
N TYR A 105 -1.87 -20.10 7.26
CA TYR A 105 -2.20 -18.68 7.17
C TYR A 105 -3.19 -18.48 6.03
N ARG A 106 -4.27 -17.75 6.27
CA ARG A 106 -5.28 -17.46 5.27
C ARG A 106 -5.31 -15.97 4.99
N LEU A 107 -5.07 -15.61 3.74
CA LEU A 107 -5.21 -14.27 3.21
C LEU A 107 -6.52 -14.17 2.44
N SER A 108 -7.35 -13.18 2.76
CA SER A 108 -8.61 -12.92 2.08
C SER A 108 -8.64 -11.50 1.55
N SER A 109 -8.97 -11.33 0.28
CA SER A 109 -9.16 -10.03 -0.37
C SER A 109 -10.53 -9.99 -1.02
N GLY A 110 -11.54 -9.53 -0.28
CA GLY A 110 -12.94 -9.61 -0.71
C GLY A 110 -13.38 -11.07 -0.90
N ALA A 111 -13.73 -11.45 -2.13
CA ALA A 111 -14.19 -12.80 -2.47
C ALA A 111 -13.06 -13.83 -2.68
N LEU A 112 -11.82 -13.37 -2.87
CA LEU A 112 -10.68 -14.24 -3.07
C LEU A 112 -10.09 -14.66 -1.73
N HIS A 113 -9.93 -15.97 -1.52
CA HIS A 113 -9.28 -16.55 -0.36
C HIS A 113 -8.11 -17.42 -0.80
N GLN A 114 -6.94 -17.21 -0.21
CA GLN A 114 -5.74 -18.00 -0.45
C GLN A 114 -5.15 -18.47 0.87
N SER A 115 -4.69 -19.71 0.91
CA SER A 115 -4.07 -20.31 2.10
C SER A 115 -2.59 -20.54 1.84
N PHE A 116 -1.77 -20.27 2.85
CA PHE A 116 -0.32 -20.35 2.82
C PHE A 116 0.19 -21.16 4.01
N ALA A 117 1.33 -21.84 3.83
CA ALA A 117 1.96 -22.62 4.89
C ALA A 117 2.82 -21.75 5.82
N SER A 118 3.38 -20.64 5.31
CA SER A 118 4.20 -19.71 6.08
C SER A 118 3.63 -18.30 6.08
N LEU A 119 3.93 -17.55 7.14
CA LEU A 119 3.54 -16.15 7.25
C LEU A 119 4.28 -15.28 6.21
N ASP A 120 5.55 -15.60 5.93
CA ASP A 120 6.36 -14.89 4.94
C ASP A 120 5.75 -15.00 3.53
N ASP A 121 5.26 -16.19 3.15
CA ASP A 121 4.58 -16.38 1.86
C ASP A 121 3.30 -15.53 1.78
N ALA A 122 2.50 -15.52 2.84
CA ALA A 122 1.30 -14.69 2.91
C ALA A 122 1.63 -13.19 2.82
N GLN A 123 2.68 -12.75 3.52
CA GLN A 123 3.17 -11.37 3.46
C GLN A 123 3.67 -11.00 2.06
N ARG A 124 4.40 -11.88 1.36
CA ARG A 124 4.89 -11.62 -0.01
C ARG A 124 3.76 -11.40 -1.02
N ILE A 125 2.62 -12.07 -0.83
CA ILE A 125 1.45 -11.87 -1.68
C ILE A 125 0.72 -10.59 -1.27
N LEU A 126 0.51 -10.37 0.03
CA LEU A 126 -0.11 -9.15 0.55
C LEU A 126 0.68 -7.88 0.17
N SER A 127 2.00 -8.00 0.11
CA SER A 127 2.90 -6.91 -0.23
C SER A 127 2.84 -6.53 -1.72
N ARG A 128 2.26 -7.38 -2.58
CA ARG A 128 2.16 -7.12 -4.02
C ARG A 128 0.71 -6.88 -4.40
N LEU A 129 0.34 -5.62 -4.54
CA LEU A 129 -0.95 -5.24 -5.08
C LEU A 129 -0.86 -5.19 -6.60
N ARG A 130 -1.69 -5.98 -7.28
CA ARG A 130 -1.73 -6.10 -8.74
C ARG A 130 -3.14 -6.02 -9.24
N ASN A 131 -3.30 -5.37 -10.40
CA ASN A 131 -4.57 -5.30 -11.15
C ASN A 131 -5.77 -4.82 -10.33
N TRP A 132 -5.56 -3.94 -9.35
CA TRP A 132 -6.68 -3.42 -8.56
C TRP A 132 -7.37 -2.30 -9.34
N LEU A 133 -8.59 -2.52 -9.81
CA LEU A 133 -9.38 -1.50 -10.51
C LEU A 133 -9.72 -0.36 -9.54
N VAL A 134 -9.07 0.80 -9.73
CA VAL A 134 -9.27 1.98 -8.88
C VAL A 134 -10.07 3.07 -9.57
N LEU A 135 -10.09 3.09 -10.90
CA LEU A 135 -10.75 4.09 -11.72
C LEU A 135 -11.52 3.38 -12.82
N GLU A 136 -12.80 3.72 -12.96
CA GLU A 136 -13.63 3.26 -14.06
C GLU A 136 -13.34 4.08 -15.33
N ARG A 137 -13.62 3.48 -16.50
CA ARG A 137 -13.50 4.18 -17.78
C ARG A 137 -14.35 5.46 -17.79
N GLY A 138 -13.72 6.59 -18.07
CA GLY A 138 -14.38 7.91 -18.15
C GLY A 138 -14.39 8.70 -16.84
N ALA A 139 -13.91 8.15 -15.71
CA ALA A 139 -13.79 8.88 -14.45
C ALA A 139 -12.73 10.00 -14.49
N VAL A 140 -11.79 9.93 -15.43
CA VAL A 140 -10.70 10.90 -15.61
C VAL A 140 -10.67 11.40 -17.04
N ARG A 141 -10.30 12.68 -17.21
CA ARG A 141 -10.17 13.30 -18.52
C ARG A 141 -8.75 13.11 -19.08
N PRO A 142 -8.59 12.62 -20.32
CA PRO A 142 -7.28 12.51 -20.95
C PRO A 142 -6.62 13.89 -21.07
N GLY A 143 -5.30 13.93 -20.90
CA GLY A 143 -4.50 15.15 -21.01
C GLY A 143 -4.48 16.06 -19.78
N GLU A 144 -5.31 15.80 -18.75
CA GLU A 144 -5.23 16.52 -17.48
C GLU A 144 -4.28 15.81 -16.50
N SER A 145 -3.53 16.56 -15.70
CA SER A 145 -2.67 15.99 -14.65
C SER A 145 -3.44 15.82 -13.35
N TYR A 146 -3.34 14.62 -12.77
CA TYR A 146 -3.91 14.27 -11.48
C TYR A 146 -2.80 13.90 -10.50
N GLN A 147 -3.04 14.11 -9.21
CA GLN A 147 -2.17 13.65 -8.14
C GLN A 147 -2.78 12.41 -7.51
N ALA A 148 -2.13 11.28 -7.75
CA ALA A 148 -2.49 10.00 -7.15
C ALA A 148 -1.74 9.83 -5.82
N ALA A 149 -2.43 9.30 -4.82
CA ALA A 149 -1.87 8.99 -3.52
C ALA A 149 -2.30 7.57 -3.13
N VAL A 150 -1.36 6.78 -2.61
CA VAL A 150 -1.65 5.45 -2.07
C VAL A 150 -1.00 5.28 -0.69
N ARG A 151 -1.70 4.59 0.20
CA ARG A 151 -1.21 4.25 1.53
C ARG A 151 -1.73 2.88 1.93
N MET A 152 -0.93 2.13 2.68
CA MET A 152 -1.36 0.91 3.35
C MET A 152 -1.31 1.13 4.86
N ARG A 153 -2.33 0.66 5.58
CA ARG A 153 -2.38 0.70 7.04
C ARG A 153 -3.03 -0.55 7.61
N LEU A 154 -2.66 -0.89 8.83
CA LEU A 154 -3.34 -1.90 9.64
C LEU A 154 -4.52 -1.23 10.37
N ASP A 155 -5.72 -1.76 10.16
CA ASP A 155 -6.93 -1.30 10.80
C ASP A 155 -7.23 -2.10 12.08
N LEU A 156 -6.96 -1.48 13.22
CA LEU A 156 -7.20 -2.05 14.54
C LEU A 156 -8.65 -1.89 15.01
N SER A 157 -9.44 -1.04 14.37
CA SER A 157 -10.84 -0.79 14.75
C SER A 157 -11.74 -2.01 14.53
N GLN A 158 -11.33 -2.88 13.60
CA GLN A 158 -11.99 -4.14 13.28
C GLN A 158 -11.59 -5.28 14.24
N MET A 159 -10.61 -5.06 15.11
CA MET A 159 -10.19 -6.07 16.09
C MET A 159 -11.16 -6.13 17.28
N PRO A 160 -11.27 -7.29 17.97
CA PRO A 160 -12.07 -7.40 19.19
C PRO A 160 -11.72 -6.30 20.20
N LYS A 161 -12.73 -5.78 20.91
CA LYS A 161 -12.56 -4.64 21.84
C LYS A 161 -11.48 -4.85 22.90
N THR A 162 -11.17 -6.10 23.28
CA THR A 162 -10.08 -6.44 24.20
C THR A 162 -8.69 -6.06 23.66
N PHE A 163 -8.48 -6.10 22.34
CA PHE A 163 -7.23 -5.69 21.70
C PHE A 163 -7.17 -4.17 21.45
N GLN A 164 -8.32 -3.52 21.22
CA GLN A 164 -8.39 -2.07 21.03
C GLN A 164 -7.85 -1.27 22.24
N VAL A 165 -8.08 -1.77 23.46
CA VAL A 165 -7.56 -1.15 24.70
C VAL A 165 -6.03 -1.18 24.75
N ASN A 166 -5.40 -2.25 24.24
CA ASN A 166 -3.95 -2.39 24.20
C ASN A 166 -3.31 -1.54 23.08
N ALA A 167 -4.00 -1.36 21.95
CA ALA A 167 -3.54 -0.54 20.84
C ALA A 167 -3.44 0.96 21.18
N LEU A 168 -4.37 1.49 21.99
CA LEU A 168 -4.33 2.89 22.45
C LEU A 168 -3.13 3.17 23.35
N ALA A 169 -2.67 2.17 24.09
CA ALA A 169 -1.53 2.28 25.00
C ALA A 169 -0.18 1.97 24.33
N ASN A 170 -0.17 1.28 23.19
CA ASN A 170 1.04 0.73 22.63
C ASN A 170 1.16 0.92 21.10
N ARG A 171 2.22 1.65 20.69
CA ARG A 171 2.56 1.90 19.27
C ARG A 171 2.90 0.62 18.50
N ASP A 172 3.21 -0.47 19.19
CA ASP A 172 3.47 -1.79 18.59
C ASP A 172 2.29 -2.32 17.75
N TRP A 173 1.08 -1.80 17.90
CA TRP A 173 -0.06 -2.22 17.08
C TRP A 173 -0.30 -1.28 15.88
N ASN A 174 0.32 -0.11 15.84
CA ASN A 174 0.09 0.87 14.79
C ASN A 174 1.06 0.67 13.62
N LEU A 175 0.66 -0.15 12.65
CA LEU A 175 1.42 -0.40 11.43
C LEU A 175 0.81 0.42 10.28
N SER A 176 1.51 1.45 9.81
CA SER A 176 1.03 2.28 8.70
C SER A 176 2.16 2.77 7.82
N SER A 177 1.91 2.87 6.52
CA SER A 177 2.80 3.53 5.57
C SER A 177 2.54 5.02 5.52
N ASP A 178 3.55 5.78 5.07
CA ASP A 178 3.33 7.13 4.57
C ASP A 178 2.54 7.09 3.25
N TRP A 179 1.93 8.22 2.91
CA TRP A 179 1.29 8.42 1.61
C TRP A 179 2.35 8.56 0.52
N ALA A 180 2.40 7.59 -0.39
CA ALA A 180 3.18 7.74 -1.61
C ALA A 180 2.34 8.51 -2.63
N ARG A 181 2.86 9.66 -3.07
CA ARG A 181 2.19 10.55 -4.02
C ARG A 181 2.98 10.62 -5.33
N TRP A 182 2.27 10.56 -6.45
CA TRP A 182 2.86 10.72 -7.77
C TRP A 182 1.89 11.41 -8.72
N ILE A 183 2.44 12.03 -9.76
CA ILE A 183 1.63 12.65 -10.82
C ILE A 183 1.24 11.56 -11.80
N PHE A 184 -0.06 11.50 -12.09
CA PHE A 184 -0.65 10.60 -13.06
C PHE A 184 -1.33 11.42 -14.15
N THR A 185 -0.91 11.18 -15.40
CA THR A 185 -1.58 11.72 -16.58
C THR A 185 -2.21 10.53 -17.30
N PRO A 186 -3.55 10.43 -17.37
CA PRO A 186 -4.22 9.37 -18.08
C PRO A 186 -3.82 9.43 -19.56
N ALA A 187 -3.17 8.38 -20.03
CA ALA A 187 -2.95 8.16 -21.44
C ALA A 187 -4.30 7.98 -22.11
N GLU A 188 -4.47 8.56 -23.29
CA GLU A 188 -5.64 8.33 -24.12
C GLU A 188 -5.78 6.82 -24.36
N PHE A 189 -6.96 6.28 -24.07
CA PHE A 189 -7.27 4.88 -24.35
C PHE A 189 -7.37 4.70 -25.87
N VAL A 190 -6.22 4.60 -26.53
CA VAL A 190 -6.15 4.20 -27.93
C VAL A 190 -6.49 2.71 -27.93
N VAL A 191 -7.77 2.39 -28.14
CA VAL A 191 -8.16 1.05 -28.60
C VAL A 191 -7.28 0.80 -29.82
N PRO A 192 -6.40 -0.22 -29.83
CA PRO A 192 -5.68 -0.55 -31.05
C PRO A 192 -6.77 -0.87 -32.07
N ALA A 193 -6.93 0.04 -33.04
CA ALA A 193 -7.77 -0.22 -34.20
C ALA A 193 -7.34 -1.59 -34.70
N ALA A 194 -8.28 -2.55 -34.65
CA ALA A 194 -8.06 -3.89 -35.15
C ALA A 194 -7.29 -3.78 -36.47
N PRO A 195 -6.16 -4.49 -36.64
CA PRO A 195 -5.39 -4.37 -37.87
C PRO A 195 -6.36 -4.58 -39.02
N ALA A 196 -6.54 -3.52 -39.82
CA ALA A 196 -7.48 -3.50 -40.93
C ALA A 196 -7.31 -4.81 -41.68
N ALA A 197 -8.36 -5.63 -41.68
CA ALA A 197 -8.38 -6.87 -42.41
C ALA A 197 -7.92 -6.56 -43.83
N VAL A 198 -6.73 -7.03 -44.17
CA VAL A 198 -6.16 -6.91 -45.50
C VAL A 198 -7.17 -7.58 -46.43
N PRO A 199 -7.80 -6.87 -47.38
CA PRO A 199 -8.71 -7.52 -48.30
C PRO A 199 -7.87 -8.49 -49.14
N VAL A 200 -8.10 -9.79 -48.93
CA VAL A 200 -7.58 -10.85 -49.80
C VAL A 200 -8.10 -10.56 -51.21
N PRO A 201 -7.24 -10.30 -52.22
CA PRO A 201 -7.72 -10.13 -53.58
C PRO A 201 -8.29 -11.47 -54.05
N ALA A 202 -9.55 -11.44 -54.48
CA ALA A 202 -10.24 -12.56 -55.08
C ALA A 202 -9.40 -13.11 -56.26
N ALA A 203 -8.98 -14.36 -56.15
CA ALA A 203 -8.35 -15.07 -57.25
C ALA A 203 -9.35 -15.14 -58.42
N VAL A 204 -8.99 -14.49 -59.52
CA VAL A 204 -9.67 -14.60 -60.80
C VAL A 204 -9.47 -16.03 -61.29
N ALA A 205 -10.56 -16.79 -61.37
CA ALA A 205 -10.58 -18.10 -62.00
C ALA A 205 -10.39 -17.91 -63.51
N ASP A 206 -9.21 -18.26 -64.00
CA ASP A 206 -8.92 -18.44 -65.42
C ASP A 206 -9.60 -19.75 -65.88
N ASN A 207 -10.62 -19.60 -66.73
CA ASN A 207 -11.37 -20.71 -67.32
C ASN A 207 -10.73 -21.08 -68.66
N ARG A 208 -10.20 -22.30 -68.78
CA ARG A 208 -9.70 -22.86 -70.04
C ARG A 208 -10.10 -24.32 -70.18
#